data_AF-A0A2N4YSY5-F1
#
_entry.id   AF-A0A2N4YSY5-F1
#
_cell.length_a   1.000
_cell.length_b   1.000
_cell.length_c   1.000
_cell.angle_alpha   90.00
_cell.angle_beta   90.00
_cell.angle_gamma   90.00
#
_symmetry.space_group_name_H-M   'P 1'
#
loop_
_entity.id
_entity.type
_entity.pdbx_description
1 polymer ?
#
loop_
_entity_poly.entity_id
_entity_poly.type
_entity_poly.pdbx_seq_one_letter_code
_entity_poly.pdbx_strand_id
1 'polypeptide(L)'
;MKKSLVAAGIIVALGVVWTGGAWYTGKQLEGRIADMVQQANAQLRSSAPESGLELSYQDYQRGLFSSHLQLVVKPIAGQANSWLAAGQSVVLDEVVDHGPFPLASLKTFNLAPAMASVHTTLVKNDASQALFEIAKGNTPFTVDTRIAYSGDSQSAIVLNALD
;
A
#
# COMPACT_ATOMS: atom_id res chain seq x y z
N MET A 1 -42.56 17.06 1.26
CA MET A 1 -42.37 15.79 0.51
C MET A 1 -41.42 15.91 -0.68
N LYS A 2 -41.56 16.88 -1.60
CA LYS A 2 -40.67 17.01 -2.79
C LYS A 2 -39.17 17.14 -2.46
N LYS A 3 -38.81 17.91 -1.42
CA LYS A 3 -37.41 18.10 -0.98
C LYS A 3 -36.76 16.81 -0.47
N SER A 4 -37.54 15.92 0.15
CA SER A 4 -37.04 14.62 0.67
C SER A 4 -36.76 13.62 -0.44
N LEU A 5 -37.59 13.61 -1.50
CA LEU A 5 -37.37 12.77 -2.67
C LEU A 5 -36.16 13.26 -3.48
N VAL A 6 -36.01 14.59 -3.63
CA VAL A 6 -34.82 15.18 -4.27
C VAL A 6 -33.56 14.84 -3.47
N ALA A 7 -33.58 15.00 -2.15
CA ALA A 7 -32.45 14.65 -1.30
C ALA A 7 -32.09 13.15 -1.38
N ALA A 8 -33.09 12.26 -1.35
CA ALA A 8 -32.88 10.83 -1.51
C ALA A 8 -32.27 10.50 -2.88
N GLY A 9 -32.76 11.13 -3.96
CA GLY A 9 -32.20 10.97 -5.29
C GLY A 9 -30.73 11.39 -5.38
N ILE A 10 -30.35 12.51 -4.73
CA ILE A 10 -28.96 12.98 -4.68
C ILE A 10 -28.06 11.96 -3.96
N ILE A 11 -28.49 11.44 -2.80
CA ILE A 11 -27.72 10.46 -2.03
C ILE A 11 -27.48 9.19 -2.87
N VAL A 12 -28.50 8.69 -3.56
CA VAL A 12 -28.38 7.51 -4.44
C VAL A 12 -27.42 7.78 -5.59
N ALA A 13 -27.54 8.93 -6.26
CA ALA A 13 -26.66 9.29 -7.36
C ALA A 13 -25.19 9.38 -6.92
N LEU A 14 -24.92 10.01 -5.77
CA LEU A 14 -23.57 10.10 -5.19
C LEU A 14 -23.01 8.70 -4.85
N GLY A 15 -23.83 7.82 -4.27
CA GLY A 15 -23.42 6.45 -3.95
C GLY A 15 -23.00 5.65 -5.19
N VAL A 16 -23.75 5.77 -6.29
CA VAL A 16 -23.42 5.12 -7.57
C VAL A 16 -22.13 5.66 -8.16
N VAL A 17 -21.99 6.99 -8.25
CA VAL A 17 -20.79 7.65 -8.80
C VAL A 17 -19.54 7.26 -8.01
N TRP A 18 -19.62 7.27 -6.68
CA TRP A 18 -18.49 6.91 -5.83
C TRP A 18 -18.11 5.44 -6.01
N THR A 19 -19.08 4.52 -5.97
CA THR A 19 -18.83 3.09 -6.14
C THR A 19 -18.19 2.79 -7.51
N GLY A 20 -18.70 3.40 -8.58
CA GLY A 20 -18.12 3.28 -9.92
C GLY A 20 -16.69 3.82 -9.99
N GLY A 21 -16.43 4.97 -9.36
CA GLY A 21 -15.09 5.55 -9.27
C GLY A 21 -14.09 4.65 -8.53
N ALA A 22 -14.50 4.07 -7.39
CA ALA A 22 -13.68 3.15 -6.62
C ALA A 22 -13.33 1.86 -7.38
N TRP A 23 -14.31 1.27 -8.06
CA TRP A 23 -14.07 0.11 -8.92
C TRP A 23 -13.08 0.44 -10.05
N TYR A 24 -13.26 1.58 -10.71
CA TYR A 24 -12.41 2.01 -11.82
C TYR A 24 -10.96 2.24 -11.39
N THR A 25 -10.72 2.92 -10.26
CA THR A 25 -9.36 3.12 -9.72
C THR A 25 -8.72 1.79 -9.30
N GLY A 26 -9.49 0.88 -8.70
CA GLY A 26 -8.98 -0.46 -8.34
C GLY A 26 -8.57 -1.26 -9.59
N LYS A 27 -9.31 -1.14 -10.69
CA LYS A 27 -8.96 -1.76 -11.96
C LYS A 27 -7.69 -1.15 -12.57
N GLN A 28 -7.50 0.16 -12.45
CA GLN A 28 -6.26 0.81 -12.88
C GLN A 28 -5.06 0.36 -12.06
N LEU A 29 -5.19 0.25 -10.73
CA LEU A 29 -4.12 -0.26 -9.86
C LEU A 29 -3.71 -1.67 -10.27
N GLU A 30 -4.69 -2.58 -10.43
CA GLU A 30 -4.45 -3.96 -10.90
C GLU A 30 -3.66 -3.99 -12.21
N GLY A 31 -4.00 -3.11 -13.17
CA GLY A 31 -3.31 -3.03 -14.46
C GLY A 31 -1.94 -2.36 -14.44
N ARG A 32 -1.60 -1.60 -13.39
CA ARG A 32 -0.36 -0.80 -13.33
C ARG A 32 0.66 -1.28 -12.30
N ILE A 33 0.28 -2.21 -11.43
CA ILE A 33 1.13 -2.60 -10.31
C ILE A 33 2.48 -3.19 -10.75
N ALA A 34 2.50 -3.96 -11.83
CA ALA A 34 3.72 -4.48 -12.42
C ALA A 34 4.65 -3.34 -12.89
N ASP A 35 4.10 -2.34 -13.60
CA ASP A 35 4.87 -1.18 -14.06
C ASP A 35 5.41 -0.35 -12.89
N MET A 36 4.62 -0.17 -11.84
CA MET A 36 5.03 0.55 -10.63
C MET A 36 6.19 -0.17 -9.93
N VAL A 37 6.13 -1.49 -9.79
CA VAL A 37 7.23 -2.29 -9.22
C VAL A 37 8.47 -2.24 -10.11
N GLN A 38 8.32 -2.26 -11.44
CA GLN A 38 9.46 -2.09 -12.35
C GLN A 38 10.11 -0.70 -12.21
N GLN A 39 9.30 0.36 -12.11
CA GLN A 39 9.79 1.73 -11.89
C GLN A 39 10.51 1.85 -10.53
N ALA A 40 9.93 1.29 -9.46
CA ALA A 40 10.57 1.25 -8.14
C ALA A 40 11.92 0.51 -8.19
N ASN A 41 12.00 -0.63 -8.88
CA ASN A 41 13.26 -1.33 -9.08
C ASN A 41 14.27 -0.53 -9.92
N ALA A 42 13.82 0.19 -10.96
CA ALA A 42 14.70 1.06 -11.73
C ALA A 42 15.28 2.18 -10.85
N GLN A 43 14.44 2.76 -9.97
CA GLN A 43 14.87 3.75 -9.00
C GLN A 43 15.82 3.17 -7.94
N LEU A 44 15.57 1.96 -7.44
CA LEU A 44 16.49 1.29 -6.50
C LEU A 44 17.85 1.07 -7.13
N ARG A 45 17.92 0.62 -8.39
CA ARG A 45 19.19 0.44 -9.11
C ARG A 45 19.92 1.75 -9.39
N SER A 46 19.22 2.87 -9.52
CA SER A 46 19.84 4.17 -9.76
C SER A 46 20.27 4.87 -8.46
N SER A 47 19.51 4.71 -7.37
CA SER A 47 19.72 5.43 -6.11
C SER A 47 20.48 4.64 -5.04
N ALA A 48 20.40 3.31 -5.07
CA ALA A 48 21.09 2.41 -4.13
C ALA A 48 21.60 1.15 -4.85
N PRO A 49 22.47 1.27 -5.87
CA PRO A 49 22.96 0.14 -6.66
C PRO A 49 23.67 -0.93 -5.80
N GLU A 50 24.33 -0.52 -4.73
CA GLU A 50 25.01 -1.39 -3.76
C GLU A 50 24.08 -2.20 -2.85
N SER A 51 22.77 -1.89 -2.80
CA SER A 51 21.81 -2.61 -1.95
C SER A 51 21.68 -4.10 -2.31
N GLY A 52 21.91 -4.44 -3.58
CA GLY A 52 21.73 -5.77 -4.12
C GLY A 52 20.34 -6.35 -3.93
N LEU A 53 19.31 -5.49 -3.87
CA LEU A 53 17.93 -5.89 -3.69
C LEU A 53 17.07 -5.70 -4.93
N GLU A 54 16.03 -6.51 -5.02
CA GLU A 54 14.89 -6.27 -5.89
C GLU A 54 13.57 -6.35 -5.12
N LEU A 55 12.63 -5.55 -5.60
CA LEU A 55 11.25 -5.50 -5.15
C LEU A 55 10.39 -6.35 -6.10
N SER A 56 9.48 -7.11 -5.54
CA SER A 56 8.42 -7.80 -6.27
C SER A 56 7.10 -7.68 -5.49
N TYR A 57 6.01 -8.18 -6.07
CA TYR A 57 4.73 -8.28 -5.37
C TYR A 57 4.12 -9.67 -5.57
N GLN A 58 3.28 -10.09 -4.63
CA GLN A 58 2.54 -11.34 -4.68
C GLN A 58 1.15 -11.19 -4.04
N ASP A 59 0.34 -12.25 -4.18
CA ASP A 59 -0.97 -12.39 -3.53
C ASP A 59 -1.92 -11.21 -3.74
N TYR A 60 -1.87 -10.58 -4.92
CA TYR A 60 -2.72 -9.43 -5.24
C TYR A 60 -4.20 -9.83 -5.29
N GLN A 61 -5.03 -9.18 -4.47
CA GLN A 61 -6.46 -9.37 -4.40
C GLN A 61 -7.17 -8.02 -4.56
N ARG A 62 -7.93 -7.85 -5.65
CA ARG A 62 -8.70 -6.64 -5.89
C ARG A 62 -10.09 -6.71 -5.24
N GLY A 63 -10.38 -5.74 -4.38
CA GLY A 63 -11.73 -5.46 -3.89
C GLY A 63 -12.39 -4.28 -4.62
N LEU A 64 -13.52 -3.82 -4.06
CA LEU A 64 -14.30 -2.72 -4.64
C LEU A 64 -13.77 -1.34 -4.23
N PHE A 65 -13.36 -1.20 -2.97
CA PHE A 65 -12.81 0.04 -2.39
C PHE A 65 -11.37 -0.11 -1.92
N SER A 66 -10.87 -1.34 -1.84
CA SER A 66 -9.52 -1.63 -1.39
C SER A 66 -8.97 -2.84 -2.14
N SER A 67 -7.67 -2.85 -2.37
CA SER A 67 -6.92 -4.03 -2.79
C SER A 67 -5.99 -4.47 -1.66
N HIS A 68 -5.63 -5.75 -1.66
CA HIS A 68 -4.61 -6.32 -0.79
C HIS A 68 -3.48 -6.88 -1.64
N LEU A 69 -2.24 -6.75 -1.18
CA LEU A 69 -1.09 -7.43 -1.77
C LEU A 69 0.03 -7.55 -0.75
N GLN A 70 1.05 -8.33 -1.11
CA GLN A 70 2.32 -8.33 -0.40
C GLN A 70 3.43 -7.80 -1.30
N LEU A 71 4.20 -6.85 -0.80
CA LEU A 71 5.47 -6.46 -1.38
C LEU A 71 6.59 -7.34 -0.81
N VAL A 72 7.43 -7.86 -1.69
CA VAL A 72 8.49 -8.79 -1.33
C VAL A 72 9.83 -8.21 -1.78
N VAL A 73 10.67 -7.88 -0.80
CA VAL A 73 12.04 -7.42 -1.01
C VAL A 73 12.99 -8.59 -0.80
N LYS A 74 13.81 -8.89 -1.80
CA LYS A 74 14.73 -10.02 -1.76
C LYS A 74 16.07 -9.68 -2.42
N PRO A 75 17.14 -10.44 -2.13
CA PRO A 75 18.42 -10.27 -2.81
C PRO A 75 18.30 -10.55 -4.31
N ILE A 76 19.03 -9.78 -5.12
CA ILE A 76 19.28 -10.10 -6.53
C ILE A 76 20.24 -11.29 -6.59
N ALA A 77 19.86 -12.35 -7.31
CA ALA A 77 20.69 -13.53 -7.46
C ALA A 77 22.07 -13.19 -8.05
N GLY A 78 23.13 -13.67 -7.40
CA GLY A 78 24.51 -13.51 -7.86
C GLY A 78 25.17 -12.16 -7.51
N GLN A 79 24.47 -11.24 -6.83
CA GLN A 79 25.13 -10.06 -6.27
C GLN A 79 25.75 -10.36 -4.90
N ALA A 80 27.02 -9.98 -4.73
CA ALA A 80 27.66 -9.94 -3.43
C ALA A 80 27.24 -8.65 -2.69
N ASN A 81 27.06 -8.73 -1.37
CA ASN A 81 26.74 -7.64 -0.43
C ASN A 81 25.26 -7.27 -0.21
N SER A 82 24.30 -8.16 -0.51
CA SER A 82 22.95 -7.99 0.00
C SER A 82 22.94 -8.11 1.53
N TRP A 83 22.26 -7.18 2.21
CA TRP A 83 21.99 -7.23 3.65
C TRP A 83 21.03 -8.37 4.04
N LEU A 84 20.32 -8.94 3.07
CA LEU A 84 19.54 -10.17 3.20
C LEU A 84 20.32 -11.36 2.64
N ALA A 85 20.30 -12.50 3.34
CA ALA A 85 20.93 -13.73 2.86
C ALA A 85 20.15 -14.34 1.67
N ALA A 86 20.84 -15.15 0.85
CA ALA A 86 20.19 -15.86 -0.25
C ALA A 86 19.01 -16.73 0.26
N GLY A 87 17.85 -16.60 -0.37
CA GLY A 87 16.62 -17.29 0.04
C GLY A 87 15.80 -16.56 1.11
N GLN A 88 16.34 -15.53 1.76
CA GLN A 88 15.56 -14.66 2.65
C GLN A 88 14.82 -13.58 1.86
N SER A 89 13.72 -13.12 2.43
CA SER A 89 12.97 -11.96 1.93
C SER A 89 12.36 -11.19 3.09
N VAL A 90 12.26 -9.88 2.94
CA VAL A 90 11.40 -9.04 3.79
C VAL A 90 10.07 -8.91 3.06
N VAL A 91 8.98 -9.18 3.76
CA VAL A 91 7.63 -9.10 3.21
C VAL A 91 6.86 -8.01 3.93
N LEU A 92 6.25 -7.11 3.17
CA LEU A 92 5.36 -6.06 3.64
C LEU A 92 3.95 -6.39 3.17
N ASP A 93 3.00 -6.37 4.10
CA ASP A 93 1.58 -6.55 3.81
C ASP A 93 0.95 -5.18 3.57
N GLU A 94 0.28 -5.03 2.43
CA GLU A 94 -0.27 -3.75 1.97
C GLU A 94 -1.79 -3.84 1.83
N VAL A 95 -2.50 -2.96 2.50
CA VAL A 95 -3.92 -2.67 2.24
C VAL A 95 -4.01 -1.33 1.52
N VAL A 96 -4.45 -1.35 0.27
CA VAL A 96 -4.53 -0.17 -0.61
C VAL A 96 -5.99 0.25 -0.78
N ASP A 97 -6.47 1.19 0.02
CA ASP A 97 -7.76 1.86 -0.20
C ASP A 97 -7.68 2.77 -1.42
N HIS A 98 -8.65 2.64 -2.31
CA HIS A 98 -8.72 3.37 -3.57
C HIS A 98 -10.13 3.90 -3.87
N GLY A 99 -10.20 4.85 -4.80
CA GLY A 99 -11.42 5.54 -5.21
C GLY A 99 -11.25 7.04 -5.10
N PRO A 100 -12.27 7.82 -5.48
CA PRO A 100 -12.17 9.29 -5.44
C PRO A 100 -11.87 9.82 -4.03
N PHE A 101 -12.28 9.08 -3.00
CA PHE A 101 -11.98 9.31 -1.59
C PHE A 101 -11.69 7.97 -0.91
N PRO A 102 -10.41 7.63 -0.65
CA PRO A 102 -10.04 6.39 0.04
C PRO A 102 -10.72 6.28 1.40
N LEU A 103 -11.32 5.13 1.72
CA LEU A 103 -12.12 4.98 2.94
C LEU A 103 -11.30 5.16 4.22
N ALA A 104 -10.05 4.69 4.24
CA ALA A 104 -9.11 4.94 5.34
C ALA A 104 -8.90 6.44 5.63
N SER A 105 -8.84 7.29 4.60
CA SER A 105 -8.73 8.74 4.78
C SER A 105 -10.00 9.36 5.35
N LEU A 106 -11.17 8.82 5.03
CA LEU A 106 -12.43 9.30 5.60
C LEU A 106 -12.58 8.96 7.08
N LYS A 107 -12.07 7.80 7.51
CA LYS A 107 -12.04 7.41 8.93
C LYS A 107 -11.23 8.38 9.80
N THR A 108 -10.24 9.06 9.20
CA THR A 108 -9.43 10.09 9.86
C THR A 108 -9.92 11.51 9.58
N PHE A 109 -11.15 11.66 9.07
CA PHE A 109 -11.75 12.94 8.69
C PHE A 109 -10.98 13.73 7.62
N ASN A 110 -10.10 13.07 6.86
CA ASN A 110 -9.42 13.67 5.72
C ASN A 110 -10.29 13.50 4.46
N LEU A 111 -11.01 14.57 4.11
CA LEU A 111 -11.94 14.60 2.98
C LEU A 111 -11.30 15.04 1.66
N ALA A 112 -9.98 15.24 1.60
CA ALA A 112 -9.33 15.57 0.35
C ALA A 112 -9.38 14.37 -0.61
N PRO A 113 -9.54 14.57 -1.94
CA PRO A 113 -9.37 13.50 -2.92
C PRO A 113 -7.94 12.96 -2.93
N ALA A 114 -7.80 11.65 -3.15
CA ALA A 114 -6.52 10.99 -3.34
C ALA A 114 -6.67 9.81 -4.29
N MET A 115 -5.58 9.42 -4.92
CA MET A 115 -5.53 8.21 -5.73
C MET A 115 -5.64 6.96 -4.84
N ALA A 116 -4.90 6.95 -3.72
CA ALA A 116 -4.87 5.84 -2.80
C ALA A 116 -4.48 6.25 -1.37
N SER A 117 -4.87 5.42 -0.41
CA SER A 117 -4.31 5.36 0.94
C SER A 117 -3.81 3.94 1.17
N VAL A 118 -2.57 3.78 1.58
CA VAL A 118 -1.90 2.50 1.76
C VAL A 118 -1.58 2.32 3.23
N HIS A 119 -2.01 1.22 3.82
CA HIS A 119 -1.60 0.79 5.15
C HIS A 119 -0.64 -0.38 5.01
N THR A 120 0.59 -0.18 5.45
CA THR A 120 1.68 -1.13 5.37
C THR A 120 2.01 -1.70 6.75
N THR A 121 2.16 -3.02 6.82
CA THR A 121 2.69 -3.70 8.01
C THR A 121 3.80 -4.69 7.62
N LEU A 122 4.72 -4.95 8.55
CA LEU A 122 5.75 -5.98 8.35
C LEU A 122 5.14 -7.36 8.55
N VAL A 123 5.41 -8.31 7.65
CA VAL A 123 5.05 -9.71 7.84
C VAL A 123 6.14 -10.41 8.64
N LYS A 124 5.75 -11.19 9.65
CA LYS A 124 6.66 -12.03 10.44
C LYS A 124 7.14 -13.22 9.61
N ASN A 125 8.44 -13.29 9.34
CA ASN A 125 9.11 -14.39 8.66
C ASN A 125 10.56 -14.51 9.15
N ASP A 126 11.33 -15.42 8.56
CA ASP A 126 12.72 -15.67 8.96
C ASP A 126 13.61 -14.42 8.94
N ALA A 127 13.39 -13.48 8.02
CA ALA A 127 14.19 -12.25 7.92
C ALA A 127 13.76 -11.16 8.93
N SER A 128 12.49 -11.12 9.31
CA SER A 128 11.93 -10.13 10.24
C SER A 128 11.78 -10.64 11.68
N GLN A 129 12.04 -11.92 11.93
CA GLN A 129 11.83 -12.60 13.21
C GLN A 129 12.44 -11.82 14.39
N ALA A 130 13.69 -11.38 14.27
CA ALA A 130 14.37 -10.64 15.33
C ALA A 130 13.66 -9.33 15.71
N LEU A 131 13.08 -8.62 14.73
CA LEU A 131 12.32 -7.39 14.99
C LEU A 131 11.02 -7.71 15.74
N PHE A 132 10.35 -8.80 15.39
CA PHE A 132 9.17 -9.26 16.11
C PHE A 132 9.49 -9.74 17.53
N GLU A 133 10.65 -10.37 17.75
CA GLU A 133 11.08 -10.79 19.09
C GLU A 133 11.32 -9.58 19.99
N ILE A 134 12.01 -8.55 19.47
CA ILE A 134 12.20 -7.28 20.18
C ILE A 134 10.86 -6.58 20.43
N ALA A 135 9.91 -6.67 19.49
CA ALA A 135 8.56 -6.12 19.65
C ALA A 135 7.60 -7.04 20.44
N LYS A 136 8.11 -8.10 21.10
CA LYS A 136 7.31 -9.08 21.88
C LYS A 136 6.13 -9.70 21.10
N GLY A 137 6.35 -9.92 19.80
CA GLY A 137 5.38 -10.48 18.87
C GLY A 137 4.44 -9.46 18.22
N ASN A 138 4.48 -8.19 18.63
CA ASN A 138 3.71 -7.12 17.98
C ASN A 138 4.38 -6.66 16.68
N THR A 139 3.61 -6.00 15.82
CA THR A 139 4.15 -5.36 14.63
C THR A 139 5.13 -4.24 15.03
N PRO A 140 6.39 -4.25 14.57
CA PRO A 140 7.41 -3.30 15.02
C PRO A 140 7.19 -1.88 14.49
N PHE A 141 6.53 -1.73 13.33
CA PHE A 141 6.16 -0.44 12.77
C PHE A 141 4.94 -0.55 11.86
N THR A 142 4.22 0.55 11.69
CA THR A 142 3.19 0.70 10.66
C THR A 142 3.52 1.90 9.78
N VAL A 143 3.14 1.83 8.51
CA VAL A 143 3.26 2.98 7.60
C VAL A 143 1.91 3.25 6.96
N ASP A 144 1.43 4.48 7.12
CA ASP A 144 0.25 4.97 6.41
C ASP A 144 0.70 5.96 5.33
N THR A 145 0.58 5.55 4.07
CA THR A 145 0.98 6.37 2.92
C THR A 145 -0.23 6.85 2.15
N ARG A 146 -0.34 8.16 1.95
CA ARG A 146 -1.37 8.77 1.10
C ARG A 146 -0.76 9.21 -0.22
N ILE A 147 -1.40 8.88 -1.33
CA ILE A 147 -0.93 9.20 -2.68
C ILE A 147 -1.96 10.10 -3.36
N ALA A 148 -1.58 11.33 -3.70
CA ALA A 148 -2.41 12.28 -4.43
C ALA A 148 -2.50 11.92 -5.92
N TYR A 149 -3.49 12.47 -6.63
CA TYR A 149 -3.60 12.31 -8.08
C TYR A 149 -2.45 12.94 -8.87
N SER A 150 -1.72 13.90 -8.28
CA SER A 150 -0.47 14.44 -8.84
C SER A 150 0.69 13.45 -8.79
N GLY A 151 0.58 12.36 -8.02
CA GLY A 151 1.67 11.46 -7.70
C GLY A 151 2.41 11.81 -6.41
N ASP A 152 2.14 12.97 -5.80
CA ASP A 152 2.73 13.34 -4.51
C ASP A 152 2.31 12.33 -3.44
N SER A 153 3.28 11.88 -2.65
CA SER A 153 3.05 10.95 -1.55
C SER A 153 3.46 11.56 -0.21
N GLN A 154 2.69 11.23 0.83
CA GLN A 154 3.02 11.54 2.22
C GLN A 154 2.86 10.28 3.04
N SER A 155 3.89 9.93 3.81
CA SER A 155 3.89 8.75 4.67
C SER A 155 4.02 9.14 6.13
N ALA A 156 3.17 8.57 6.98
CA ALA A 156 3.33 8.57 8.43
C ALA A 156 3.89 7.22 8.85
N ILE A 157 5.09 7.21 9.42
CA ILE A 157 5.74 6.00 9.92
C ILE A 157 5.65 6.02 11.44
N VAL A 158 5.02 5.01 12.03
CA VAL A 158 4.95 4.82 13.47
C VAL A 158 5.87 3.68 13.83
N LEU A 159 6.93 3.98 14.58
CA LEU A 159 7.77 2.97 15.22
C LEU A 159 7.17 2.64 16.57
N ASN A 160 6.76 1.39 16.77
CA ASN A 160 6.19 0.97 18.04
C ASN A 160 7.29 0.80 19.08
N ALA A 161 6.93 0.98 20.35
CA ALA A 161 7.85 0.76 21.45
C ALA A 161 8.41 -0.67 21.40
N LEU A 162 9.72 -0.77 21.55
CA LEU A 162 10.47 -2.00 21.62
C LEU A 162 10.79 -2.19 23.10
N ASP A 163 10.24 -3.25 23.72
CA ASP A 163 10.23 -3.44 25.17
C ASP A 163 11.12 -4.61 25.64
#